data_AF-A0A7S7AYI1-F1
#
_entry.id   AF-A0A7S7AYI1-F1
#
_cell.length_a   1.000
_cell.length_b   1.000
_cell.length_c   1.000
_cell.angle_alpha   90.00
_cell.angle_beta   90.00
_cell.angle_gamma   90.00
#
_symmetry.space_group_name_H-M   'P 1'
#
loop_
_entity.id
_entity.type
_entity.pdbx_description
1 polymer ?
#
loop_
_entity_poly.entity_id
_entity_poly.type
_entity_poly.pdbx_seq_one_letter_code
_entity_poly.pdbx_strand_id
1 'polypeptide(L)' 'MSTLTSGACPKNPEGSNHVPYEGDEKQQYTCKYCGQKAFSIKSLTSGICTKSPHKRHHPAL' A
#
# COMPACT_ATOMS: atom_id res chain seq x y z
N MET A 1 -1.76 -5.08 -20.79
CA MET A 1 -2.99 -5.20 -19.98
C MET A 1 -2.56 -5.68 -18.59
N SER A 2 -2.47 -4.80 -17.61
CA SER A 2 -1.95 -5.13 -16.28
C SER A 2 -3.01 -5.90 -15.50
N THR A 3 -2.94 -7.23 -15.55
CA THR A 3 -3.94 -8.15 -14.96
C THR A 3 -4.16 -7.95 -13.46
N LEU A 4 -3.22 -7.27 -12.77
CA LEU A 4 -3.29 -7.00 -11.34
C LEU A 4 -4.44 -6.03 -10.98
N THR A 5 -4.67 -4.99 -11.78
CA THR A 5 -5.73 -3.98 -11.54
C THR A 5 -7.12 -4.53 -11.84
N SER A 6 -7.23 -5.66 -12.56
CA SER A 6 -8.51 -6.30 -12.87
C SER A 6 -8.94 -7.32 -11.82
N GLY A 7 -8.07 -7.65 -10.86
CA GLY A 7 -8.37 -8.55 -9.76
C GLY A 7 -9.14 -7.86 -8.64
N ALA A 8 -10.25 -8.46 -8.23
CA ALA A 8 -11.02 -7.96 -7.10
C ALA A 8 -10.21 -8.09 -5.79
N CYS A 9 -10.00 -6.97 -5.10
CA CYS A 9 -9.30 -6.87 -3.84
C CYS A 9 -10.30 -6.53 -2.72
N PRO A 10 -10.78 -7.51 -1.93
CA PRO A 10 -11.68 -7.25 -0.79
C PRO A 10 -11.01 -6.44 0.32
N LYS A 11 -9.69 -6.21 0.19
CA LYS A 11 -8.86 -5.43 1.11
C LYS A 11 -8.68 -3.99 0.65
N ASN A 12 -9.22 -3.60 -0.50
CA ASN A 12 -9.23 -2.23 -0.96
C ASN A 12 -10.49 -1.52 -0.43
N PRO A 13 -10.36 -0.52 0.44
CA PRO A 13 -11.51 0.20 0.99
C PRO A 13 -12.08 1.25 0.02
N GLU A 14 -11.29 1.73 -0.93
CA GLU A 14 -11.67 2.80 -1.88
C GLU A 14 -12.36 2.24 -3.15
N GLY A 15 -12.41 0.92 -3.32
CA GLY A 15 -13.01 0.29 -4.50
C GLY A 15 -12.81 -1.22 -4.53
N SER A 16 -13.29 -1.87 -5.57
CA SER A 16 -13.28 -3.34 -5.63
C SER A 16 -11.96 -3.94 -6.09
N ASN A 17 -11.02 -3.18 -6.65
CA ASN A 17 -9.84 -3.70 -7.35
C ASN A 17 -8.51 -3.34 -6.68
N HIS A 18 -7.41 -4.00 -7.08
CA HIS A 18 -6.06 -3.58 -6.67
C HIS A 18 -5.69 -2.21 -7.27
N VAL A 19 -5.12 -1.34 -6.44
CA VAL A 19 -4.59 -0.04 -6.87
C VAL A 19 -3.08 -0.15 -7.07
N PRO A 20 -2.54 0.23 -8.24
CA PRO A 20 -1.10 0.27 -8.46
C PRO A 20 -0.44 1.34 -7.59
N TYR A 21 0.81 1.09 -7.21
CA TYR A 21 1.63 2.11 -6.58
C TYR A 21 2.14 3.07 -7.66
N GLU A 22 1.79 4.35 -7.56
CA GLU A 22 2.12 5.39 -8.56
C GLU A 22 3.53 5.98 -8.40
N GLY A 23 4.31 5.54 -7.41
CA GLY A 23 5.66 6.06 -7.17
C GLY A 23 6.75 5.23 -7.83
N ASP A 24 7.95 5.79 -7.92
CA ASP A 24 9.13 5.08 -8.39
C ASP A 24 9.55 3.96 -7.42
N GLU A 25 10.26 2.97 -7.94
CA GLU A 25 10.87 1.92 -7.14
C GLU A 25 11.91 2.53 -6.20
N LYS A 26 11.59 2.57 -4.90
CA LYS A 26 12.51 3.04 -3.86
C LYS A 26 13.14 1.87 -3.12
N GLN A 27 14.38 2.05 -2.66
CA GLN A 27 15.07 1.10 -1.80
C GLN A 27 14.36 0.91 -0.45
N GLN A 28 13.60 1.93 0.00
CA GLN A 28 12.79 1.89 1.20
C GLN A 28 11.48 2.66 0.98
N TYR A 29 10.39 2.06 1.45
CA TYR A 29 9.05 2.62 1.44
C TYR A 29 8.67 3.04 2.84
N THR A 30 8.21 4.27 2.98
CA THR A 30 7.80 4.83 4.27
C THR A 30 6.30 5.04 4.28
N CYS A 31 5.61 4.68 5.35
CA CYS A 31 4.19 4.92 5.51
C CYS A 31 3.92 6.41 5.73
N LYS A 32 3.08 7.03 4.89
CA LYS A 32 2.74 8.46 5.02
C LYS A 32 2.03 8.82 6.34
N TYR A 33 1.36 7.86 6.97
CA TYR A 33 0.57 8.10 8.18
C TYR A 33 1.34 7.89 9.49
N CYS A 34 2.19 6.87 9.57
CA CYS A 34 2.91 6.52 10.80
C CYS A 34 4.43 6.61 10.72
N GLY A 35 5.00 6.86 9.54
CA GLY A 35 6.45 6.91 9.33
C GLY A 35 7.16 5.56 9.38
N GLN A 36 6.43 4.44 9.43
CA GLN A 36 7.06 3.10 9.37
C GLN A 36 7.77 2.89 8.03
N LYS A 37 8.99 2.37 8.08
CA LYS A 37 9.86 2.14 6.93
C LYS A 37 10.04 0.65 6.70
N ALA A 38 9.96 0.22 5.44
CA ALA A 38 10.24 -1.14 5.05
C ALA A 38 10.97 -1.18 3.70
N PHE A 39 11.73 -2.25 3.46
CA PHE A 39 12.48 -2.42 2.21
C PHE A 39 11.61 -2.81 1.01
N SER A 40 10.32 -3.11 1.22
CA SER A 40 9.38 -3.39 0.15
C SER A 40 7.95 -2.98 0.52
N ILE A 41 7.13 -2.64 -0.48
CA ILE A 41 5.71 -2.35 -0.30
C ILE A 41 4.98 -3.54 0.33
N LYS A 42 5.34 -4.77 -0.05
CA LYS A 42 4.75 -5.98 0.51
C LYS A 42 5.03 -6.10 2.01
N SER A 43 6.28 -5.88 2.44
CA SER A 43 6.63 -5.87 3.86
C SER A 43 5.91 -4.76 4.62
N LEU A 44 5.80 -3.56 4.03
CA LEU A 44 5.11 -2.43 4.65
C LEU A 44 3.61 -2.70 4.82
N THR A 45 2.95 -3.16 3.76
CA THR A 45 1.50 -3.39 3.72
C THR A 45 1.05 -4.67 4.42
N SER A 46 1.98 -5.56 4.77
CA SER A 46 1.70 -6.74 5.61
C SER A 46 1.37 -6.36 7.06
N GLY A 47 1.75 -5.16 7.50
CA GLY A 47 1.49 -4.64 8.84
C GLY A 47 0.16 -3.89 8.97
N ILE A 48 -0.20 -3.58 10.22
CA ILE A 48 -1.36 -2.76 10.57
C ILE A 48 -0.88 -1.37 10.97
N CYS A 49 -1.45 -0.33 10.37
CA CYS A 49 -1.11 1.06 10.67
C CYS A 49 -2.23 1.72 11.47
N THR A 50 -2.09 1.85 12.78
CA THR A 50 -3.10 2.50 13.65
C THR A 50 -3.33 3.98 13.34
N LYS A 51 -2.36 4.66 12.72
CA LYS A 51 -2.48 6.08 12.30
C LYS A 51 -3.18 6.26 10.95
N SER A 52 -3.42 5.18 10.23
CA SER A 52 -4.11 5.22 8.95
C SER A 52 -5.62 5.01 9.18
N PRO A 53 -6.50 5.77 8.49
CA PRO A 53 -7.94 5.61 8.62
C PRO A 53 -8.41 4.18 8.30
N HIS A 54 -7.68 3.48 7.41
CA HIS A 54 -8.00 2.10 7.00
C HIS A 54 -7.20 1.04 7.78
N LYS A 55 -6.55 1.41 8.89
CA LYS A 55 -5.69 0.53 9.70
C LYS A 55 -4.58 -0.16 8.90
N ARG A 56 -4.15 0.41 7.76
CA ARG A 56 -3.16 -0.16 6.83
C ARG A 56 -2.10 0.84 6.44
N HIS A 57 -0.86 0.38 6.31
CA HIS A 57 0.22 1.24 5.85
C HIS A 57 -0.02 1.65 4.39
N HIS A 58 0.14 2.94 4.12
CA HIS A 58 0.12 3.47 2.76
C HIS A 58 1.49 4.05 2.48
N PRO A 59 2.24 3.49 1.51
CA PRO A 59 3.52 4.05 1.12
C PRO A 59 3.35 5.51 0.69
N ALA A 60 4.24 6.37 1.17
CA ALA A 60 4.42 7.72 0.70
C ALA A 60 5.11 7.66 -0.67
N LEU A 61 4.61 8.45 -1.62
CA LEU A 61 5.23 8.67 -2.93
C LEU A 61 6.53 9.48 -2.75
#